data_AF-A0A6I2X3Z3-F1
#
_entry.id   AF-A0A6I2X3Z3-F1
#
_cell.length_a   1.000
_cell.length_b   1.000
_cell.length_c   1.000
_cell.angle_alpha   90.00
_cell.angle_beta   90.00
_cell.angle_gamma   90.00
#
_symmetry.space_group_name_H-M   'P 1'
#
loop_
_entity.id
_entity.type
_entity.pdbx_description
1 polymer ?
#
loop_
_entity_poly.entity_id
_entity_poly.type
_entity_poly.pdbx_seq_one_letter_code
_entity_poly.pdbx_strand_id
1 'polypeptide(L)'
;MKLGAVRALLVLSLLATLLSFAKFSHCENRSWSTPDQYIHACYSDIPALYSERGLGRHHWVYSLSEKSVEYPVITGVVMWATTYISHSFKSYFNANAILIALLFFALLLLLRRSHPQYWYLLPLSPAVIGSLYINWDLWAIISMVGAIYLFDRGRL
;
A
#
# COMPACT_ATOMS: atom_id res chain seq x y z
N MET A 1 -9.46 -21.53 11.97
CA MET A 1 -8.17 -21.62 11.24
C MET A 1 -7.15 -22.28 12.17
N LYS A 2 -6.33 -23.24 11.71
CA LYS A 2 -5.33 -23.88 12.60
C LYS A 2 -4.34 -22.83 13.10
N LEU A 3 -3.96 -22.87 14.38
CA LEU A 3 -3.07 -21.88 15.01
C LEU A 3 -1.74 -21.70 14.25
N GLY A 4 -1.16 -22.80 13.74
CA GLY A 4 0.07 -22.76 12.94
C GLY A 4 -0.06 -21.95 11.64
N ALA A 5 -1.23 -21.99 10.98
CA ALA A 5 -1.46 -21.22 9.76
C ALA A 5 -1.58 -19.71 10.02
N VAL A 6 -2.17 -19.33 11.17
CA VAL A 6 -2.25 -17.92 11.59
C VAL A 6 -0.85 -17.38 11.87
N ARG A 7 -0.01 -18.15 12.59
CA ARG A 7 1.37 -17.78 12.89
C ARG A 7 2.21 -17.60 11.62
N ALA A 8 2.12 -18.54 10.68
CA ALA A 8 2.81 -18.43 9.40
C ALA A 8 2.38 -17.17 8.63
N LEU A 9 1.08 -16.87 8.61
CA LEU A 9 0.55 -15.68 7.94
C LEU A 9 1.07 -14.40 8.56
N LEU A 10 1.03 -14.29 9.89
CA LEU A 10 1.60 -13.15 10.62
C LEU A 10 3.08 -12.96 10.29
N VAL A 11 3.88 -14.03 10.39
CA VAL A 11 5.33 -13.97 10.13
C VAL A 11 5.62 -13.57 8.69
N LEU A 12 4.99 -14.21 7.70
CA LEU A 12 5.25 -13.88 6.28
C LEU A 12 4.78 -12.46 5.93
N SER A 13 3.64 -12.02 6.45
CA SER A 13 3.15 -10.65 6.25
C SER A 13 4.12 -9.62 6.85
N LEU A 14 4.60 -9.87 8.08
CA LEU A 14 5.53 -8.99 8.76
C LEU A 14 6.89 -8.95 8.06
N LEU A 15 7.41 -10.10 7.63
CA LEU A 15 8.67 -10.14 6.89
C LEU A 15 8.57 -9.40 5.55
N ALA A 16 7.52 -9.63 4.76
CA ALA A 16 7.34 -8.96 3.47
C ALA A 16 7.21 -7.43 3.64
N THR A 17 6.40 -6.99 4.61
CA THR A 17 6.21 -5.57 4.91
C THR A 17 7.48 -4.90 5.42
N LEU A 18 8.25 -5.55 6.30
CA LEU A 18 9.51 -5.01 6.81
C LEU A 18 10.61 -5.00 5.77
N LEU A 19 10.75 -6.06 4.96
CA LEU A 19 11.75 -6.11 3.89
C LEU A 19 11.48 -5.05 2.83
N SER A 20 10.22 -4.89 2.42
CA SER A 20 9.85 -3.80 1.51
C SER A 20 10.14 -2.44 2.14
N PHE A 21 9.77 -2.24 3.41
CA PHE A 21 10.00 -0.96 4.10
C PHE A 21 11.49 -0.64 4.20
N ALA A 22 12.32 -1.63 4.54
CA ALA A 22 13.77 -1.47 4.60
C ALA A 22 14.35 -0.99 3.26
N LYS A 23 13.85 -1.52 2.12
CA LYS A 23 14.22 -1.04 0.78
C LYS A 23 13.83 0.43 0.58
N PHE A 24 12.60 0.81 0.93
CA PHE A 24 12.12 2.19 0.80
C PHE A 24 12.76 3.17 1.81
N SER A 25 13.28 2.67 2.94
CA SER A 25 13.83 3.51 4.00
C SER A 25 15.10 4.28 3.58
N HIS A 26 15.84 3.80 2.58
CA HIS A 26 16.94 4.58 1.97
C HIS A 26 16.43 5.92 1.44
N CYS A 27 15.38 5.90 0.62
CA CYS A 27 14.73 7.10 0.09
C CYS A 27 14.01 7.90 1.18
N GLU A 28 13.40 7.23 2.16
CA GLU A 28 12.71 7.86 3.29
C GLU A 28 13.63 8.80 4.09
N ASN A 29 14.90 8.42 4.24
CA ASN A 29 15.91 9.20 4.94
C ASN A 29 16.61 10.24 4.05
N ARG A 30 16.44 10.16 2.72
CA ARG A 30 17.02 11.07 1.73
C ARG A 30 15.97 11.91 0.98
N SER A 31 14.77 11.98 1.54
CA SER A 31 13.67 12.78 1.01
C SER A 31 13.29 12.47 -0.44
N TRP A 32 13.42 11.22 -0.87
CA TRP A 32 13.14 10.78 -2.25
C TRP A 32 13.80 11.68 -3.31
N SER A 33 15.04 12.10 -3.06
CA SER A 33 15.77 12.98 -3.97
C SER A 33 16.04 12.31 -5.34
N THR A 34 15.96 13.11 -6.40
CA THR A 34 16.34 12.70 -7.77
C THR A 34 17.82 13.02 -8.00
N PRO A 35 18.62 12.11 -8.60
CA PRO A 35 18.25 10.82 -9.20
C PRO A 35 18.29 9.61 -8.24
N ASP A 36 18.65 9.82 -6.97
CA ASP A 36 18.90 8.76 -5.98
C ASP A 36 17.77 7.74 -5.88
N GLN A 37 16.51 8.21 -5.89
CA GLN A 37 15.33 7.36 -5.80
C GLN A 37 15.15 6.36 -6.95
N TYR A 38 15.63 6.72 -8.15
CA TYR A 38 15.55 5.86 -9.32
C TYR A 38 16.73 4.88 -9.36
N ILE A 39 17.92 5.33 -8.96
CA ILE A 39 19.12 4.49 -8.89
C ILE A 39 18.95 3.38 -7.85
N HIS A 40 18.35 3.68 -6.70
CA HIS A 40 18.12 2.72 -5.62
C HIS A 40 16.74 2.05 -5.69
N ALA A 41 15.99 2.27 -6.78
CA ALA A 41 14.66 1.69 -7.02
C ALA A 41 13.70 1.85 -5.82
N CYS A 42 13.71 3.00 -5.14
CA CYS A 42 12.86 3.32 -3.98
C CYS A 42 11.91 4.50 -4.21
N TYR A 43 11.69 4.89 -5.48
CA TYR A 43 10.61 5.79 -5.89
C TYR A 43 9.25 5.33 -5.35
N SER A 44 8.45 6.29 -4.87
CA SER A 44 7.07 6.06 -4.40
C SER A 44 6.20 7.26 -4.78
N ASP A 45 5.01 6.97 -5.33
CA ASP A 45 3.98 7.97 -5.63
C ASP A 45 3.48 8.66 -4.34
N ILE A 46 3.61 7.98 -3.19
CA ILE A 46 3.08 8.47 -1.92
C ILE A 46 3.67 9.83 -1.52
N PRO A 47 5.00 9.98 -1.37
CA PRO A 47 5.61 11.28 -1.13
C PRO A 47 5.63 12.18 -2.38
N ALA A 48 5.65 11.63 -3.60
CA ALA A 48 5.69 12.42 -4.83
C ALA A 48 4.39 13.21 -5.04
N LEU A 49 3.24 12.53 -5.00
CA LEU A 49 1.93 13.18 -5.16
C LEU A 49 1.57 14.06 -3.96
N TYR A 50 2.18 13.85 -2.79
CA TYR A 50 1.99 14.71 -1.62
C TYR A 50 2.33 16.18 -1.92
N SER A 51 3.42 16.41 -2.66
CA SER A 51 3.86 17.75 -3.07
C SER A 51 3.24 18.17 -4.41
N GLU A 52 3.29 17.30 -5.42
CA GLU A 52 2.91 17.64 -6.80
C GLU A 52 1.41 17.95 -6.96
N ARG A 53 0.55 17.22 -6.24
CA ARG A 53 -0.91 17.33 -6.30
C ARG A 53 -1.49 18.20 -5.19
N GLY A 54 -0.64 18.91 -4.43
CA GLY A 54 -1.07 19.85 -3.40
C GLY A 54 -1.69 19.21 -2.14
N LEU A 55 -1.52 17.90 -1.95
CA LEU A 55 -2.08 17.18 -0.79
C LEU A 55 -1.50 17.70 0.53
N GLY A 56 -0.23 18.10 0.54
CA GLY A 56 0.39 18.72 1.72
C GLY A 56 -0.20 20.06 2.15
N ARG A 57 -1.12 20.64 1.36
CA ARG A 57 -1.93 21.82 1.73
C ARG A 57 -3.39 21.47 2.00
N HIS A 58 -3.69 20.17 2.18
CA HIS A 58 -5.03 19.64 2.38
C HIS A 58 -6.03 19.92 1.23
N HIS A 59 -5.52 20.19 0.02
CA HIS A 59 -6.40 20.34 -1.14
C HIS A 59 -7.15 19.04 -1.42
N TRP A 60 -8.44 19.18 -1.76
CA TRP A 60 -9.23 18.05 -2.19
C TRP A 60 -8.66 17.44 -3.48
N VAL A 61 -8.51 16.13 -3.49
CA VAL A 61 -7.82 15.34 -4.53
C VAL A 61 -8.35 15.51 -5.95
N TYR A 62 -9.59 15.94 -6.13
CA TYR A 62 -10.23 16.15 -7.44
C TYR A 62 -10.59 17.62 -7.73
N SER A 63 -10.04 18.56 -6.95
CA SER A 63 -10.37 19.99 -7.11
C SER A 63 -9.45 20.74 -8.07
N LEU A 64 -8.32 20.15 -8.44
CA LEU A 64 -7.22 20.84 -9.10
C LEU A 64 -7.10 20.41 -10.57
N SER A 65 -8.09 20.65 -11.45
CA SER A 65 -8.04 20.41 -12.92
C SER A 65 -6.95 19.40 -13.38
N GLU A 66 -5.87 19.88 -14.00
CA GLU A 66 -4.73 19.09 -14.51
C GLU A 66 -3.91 18.34 -13.43
N LYS A 67 -3.99 18.80 -12.18
CA LYS A 67 -3.33 18.19 -11.00
C LYS A 67 -4.30 17.37 -10.15
N SER A 68 -5.47 17.02 -10.66
CA SER A 68 -6.38 16.09 -9.99
C SER A 68 -5.76 14.69 -9.96
N VAL A 69 -6.02 13.92 -8.92
CA VAL A 69 -5.50 12.54 -8.84
C VAL A 69 -6.26 11.63 -9.80
N GLU A 70 -5.57 10.65 -10.37
CA GLU A 70 -6.14 9.66 -11.30
C GLU A 70 -6.71 8.42 -10.58
N TYR A 71 -6.49 8.33 -9.27
CA TYR A 71 -6.91 7.19 -8.45
C TYR A 71 -8.43 7.11 -8.26
N PRO A 72 -9.01 5.91 -8.05
CA PRO A 72 -10.42 5.73 -7.72
C PRO A 72 -10.86 6.53 -6.48
N VAL A 73 -12.14 6.90 -6.42
CA VAL A 73 -12.69 7.81 -5.39
C VAL A 73 -12.32 7.42 -3.97
N ILE A 74 -12.44 6.13 -3.61
CA ILE A 74 -12.10 5.65 -2.26
C ILE A 74 -10.61 5.83 -1.97
N THR A 75 -9.74 5.50 -2.93
CA THR A 75 -8.30 5.70 -2.80
C THR A 75 -7.96 7.19 -2.68
N GLY A 76 -8.59 8.05 -3.48
CA GLY A 76 -8.45 9.50 -3.37
C GLY A 76 -8.88 10.04 -2.01
N VAL A 77 -9.99 9.54 -1.44
CA VAL A 77 -10.41 9.89 -0.07
C VAL A 77 -9.34 9.51 0.94
N VAL A 78 -8.73 8.34 0.83
CA VAL A 78 -7.64 7.91 1.74
C VAL A 78 -6.41 8.79 1.58
N MET A 79 -6.01 9.10 0.34
CA MET A 79 -4.91 10.03 0.06
C MET A 79 -5.16 11.37 0.76
N TRP A 80 -6.37 11.94 0.62
CA TRP A 80 -6.73 13.21 1.25
C TRP A 80 -6.81 13.11 2.78
N ALA A 81 -7.49 12.10 3.32
CA ALA A 81 -7.70 11.94 4.75
C ALA A 81 -6.38 11.75 5.52
N THR A 82 -5.43 11.00 4.94
CA THR A 82 -4.12 10.79 5.57
C THR A 82 -3.26 12.05 5.63
N THR A 83 -3.58 13.10 4.87
CA THR A 83 -2.89 14.40 5.00
C THR A 83 -3.12 15.04 6.37
N TYR A 84 -4.30 14.87 6.99
CA TYR A 84 -4.64 15.51 8.26
C TYR A 84 -3.88 14.94 9.46
N ILE A 85 -3.39 13.71 9.35
CA ILE A 85 -2.56 13.06 10.38
C ILE A 85 -1.07 13.15 10.06
N SER A 86 -0.71 13.87 9.00
CA SER A 86 0.65 13.96 8.50
C SER A 86 1.14 15.41 8.53
N HIS A 87 2.36 15.63 9.01
CA HIS A 87 2.95 16.96 9.15
C HIS A 87 4.13 17.22 8.21
N SER A 88 4.55 16.19 7.48
CA SER A 88 5.63 16.20 6.48
C SER A 88 5.41 15.07 5.46
N PHE A 89 6.06 15.15 4.29
CA PHE A 89 6.00 14.08 3.28
C PHE A 89 6.52 12.74 3.84
N LYS A 90 7.49 12.76 4.77
CA LYS A 90 7.99 11.56 5.46
C LYS A 90 6.92 10.95 6.37
N SER A 91 6.27 11.77 7.20
CA SER A 91 5.17 11.27 8.05
C SER A 91 3.97 10.80 7.22
N TYR A 92 3.71 11.43 6.07
CA TYR A 92 2.68 11.02 5.14
C TYR A 92 2.96 9.66 4.50
N PHE A 93 4.21 9.43 4.08
CA PHE A 93 4.66 8.11 3.64
C PHE A 93 4.48 7.07 4.75
N ASN A 94 4.93 7.35 5.97
CA ASN A 94 4.86 6.39 7.08
C ASN A 94 3.41 6.05 7.49
N ALA A 95 2.53 7.06 7.54
CA ALA A 95 1.11 6.84 7.82
C ALA A 95 0.47 5.93 6.77
N ASN A 96 0.73 6.18 5.48
CA ASN A 96 0.22 5.35 4.40
C ASN A 96 0.88 3.96 4.36
N ALA A 97 2.17 3.84 4.67
CA ALA A 97 2.86 2.55 4.75
C ALA A 97 2.25 1.65 5.83
N ILE A 98 1.88 2.20 7.00
CA ILE A 98 1.16 1.46 8.04
C ILE A 98 -0.19 0.96 7.52
N LEU A 99 -0.98 1.82 6.86
CA LEU A 99 -2.27 1.43 6.28
C LEU A 99 -2.10 0.31 5.23
N ILE A 100 -1.12 0.46 4.34
CA ILE A 100 -0.79 -0.54 3.31
C ILE A 100 -0.38 -1.87 3.96
N ALA A 101 0.42 -1.86 5.03
CA ALA A 101 0.80 -3.07 5.76
C ALA A 101 -0.42 -3.78 6.38
N LEU A 102 -1.36 -3.01 6.96
CA LEU A 102 -2.62 -3.54 7.50
C LEU A 102 -3.51 -4.12 6.40
N LEU A 103 -3.64 -3.43 5.27
CA LEU A 103 -4.37 -3.94 4.10
C LEU A 103 -3.72 -5.19 3.52
N PHE A 104 -2.40 -5.23 3.47
CA PHE A 104 -1.67 -6.39 3.00
C PHE A 104 -1.94 -7.60 3.88
N PHE A 105 -1.90 -7.43 5.21
CA PHE A 105 -2.29 -8.47 6.15
C PHE A 105 -3.74 -8.94 5.93
N ALA A 106 -4.68 -8.00 5.77
CA ALA A 106 -6.08 -8.31 5.51
C ALA A 106 -6.28 -9.06 4.18
N LEU A 107 -5.55 -8.67 3.13
CA LEU A 107 -5.52 -9.34 1.83
C LEU A 107 -5.03 -10.78 1.97
N LEU A 108 -3.96 -11.02 2.74
CA LEU A 108 -3.48 -12.39 2.99
C LEU A 108 -4.49 -13.23 3.79
N LEU A 109 -5.19 -12.63 4.76
CA LEU A 109 -6.28 -13.32 5.48
C LEU A 109 -7.40 -13.73 4.53
N LEU A 110 -7.76 -12.85 3.60
CA LEU A 110 -8.78 -13.11 2.60
C LEU A 110 -8.33 -14.22 1.64
N LEU A 111 -7.15 -14.10 1.05
CA LEU A 111 -6.56 -15.12 0.16
C LEU A 111 -6.41 -16.48 0.85
N ARG A 112 -6.05 -16.50 2.14
CA ARG A 112 -5.95 -17.74 2.91
C ARG A 112 -7.29 -18.44 3.08
N ARG A 113 -8.39 -17.68 3.11
CA ARG A 113 -9.76 -18.22 3.16
C ARG A 113 -10.23 -18.69 1.79
N SER A 114 -9.90 -18.00 0.71
CA SER A 114 -10.28 -18.37 -0.66
C SER A 114 -9.46 -19.54 -1.19
N HIS A 115 -8.13 -19.42 -1.18
CA HIS A 115 -7.19 -20.39 -1.73
C HIS A 115 -6.12 -20.77 -0.70
N PRO A 116 -6.46 -21.66 0.25
CA PRO A 116 -5.60 -22.02 1.38
C PRO A 116 -4.25 -22.63 1.00
N GLN A 117 -4.10 -23.10 -0.24
CA GLN A 117 -2.90 -23.75 -0.77
C GLN A 117 -1.89 -22.77 -1.39
N TYR A 118 -2.30 -21.57 -1.80
CA TYR A 118 -1.45 -20.66 -2.60
C TYR A 118 -1.21 -19.28 -1.96
N TRP A 119 -1.88 -18.97 -0.85
CA TRP A 119 -1.80 -17.66 -0.19
C TRP A 119 -0.37 -17.19 0.12
N TYR A 120 0.57 -18.11 0.37
CA TYR A 120 1.95 -17.80 0.75
C TYR A 120 2.81 -17.34 -0.43
N LEU A 121 2.35 -17.54 -1.67
CA LEU A 121 3.08 -17.10 -2.86
C LEU A 121 3.14 -15.57 -2.96
N LEU A 122 2.07 -14.88 -2.56
CA LEU A 122 2.00 -13.42 -2.62
C LEU A 122 3.05 -12.73 -1.72
N PRO A 123 3.15 -13.02 -0.40
CA PRO A 123 4.14 -12.37 0.47
C PRO A 123 5.58 -12.79 0.17
N LEU A 124 5.79 -13.93 -0.49
CA LEU A 124 7.12 -14.36 -0.93
C LEU A 124 7.50 -13.80 -2.32
N SER A 125 6.58 -13.13 -3.01
CA SER A 125 6.86 -12.65 -4.36
C SER A 125 7.85 -11.48 -4.36
N PRO A 126 8.87 -11.50 -5.24
CA PRO A 126 9.81 -10.38 -5.39
C PRO A 126 9.10 -9.08 -5.78
N ALA A 127 8.00 -9.18 -6.54
CA ALA A 127 7.18 -8.04 -6.90
C ALA A 127 6.61 -7.33 -5.66
N VAL A 128 5.99 -8.07 -4.73
CA VAL A 128 5.48 -7.50 -3.48
C VAL A 128 6.61 -6.86 -2.67
N ILE A 129 7.72 -7.58 -2.45
CA ILE A 129 8.85 -7.02 -1.68
C ILE A 129 9.38 -5.74 -2.35
N GLY A 130 9.45 -5.74 -3.69
CA GLY A 130 9.94 -4.63 -4.49
C GLY A 130 8.97 -3.45 -4.60
N SER A 131 7.65 -3.63 -4.51
CA SER A 131 6.70 -2.57 -4.85
C SER A 131 5.62 -2.31 -3.81
N LEU A 132 5.60 -2.98 -2.65
CA LEU A 132 4.50 -2.86 -1.69
C LEU A 132 4.15 -1.42 -1.30
N TYR A 133 5.14 -0.55 -1.15
CA TYR A 133 4.97 0.86 -0.79
C TYR A 133 5.18 1.82 -1.97
N ILE A 134 5.05 1.34 -3.21
CA ILE A 134 5.17 2.20 -4.38
C ILE A 134 3.96 3.15 -4.51
N ASN A 135 2.76 2.67 -4.18
CA ASN A 135 1.50 3.39 -4.35
C ASN A 135 0.38 2.82 -3.45
N TRP A 136 -0.88 3.22 -3.71
CA TRP A 136 -2.07 2.83 -2.95
C TRP A 136 -2.87 1.66 -3.54
N ASP A 137 -2.32 0.90 -4.49
CA ASP A 137 -3.06 -0.09 -5.27
C ASP A 137 -3.73 -1.19 -4.42
N LEU A 138 -3.21 -1.46 -3.23
CA LEU A 138 -3.80 -2.45 -2.32
C LEU A 138 -5.26 -2.16 -1.97
N TRP A 139 -5.71 -0.90 -1.96
CA TRP A 139 -7.12 -0.56 -1.76
C TRP A 139 -8.02 -1.13 -2.86
N ALA A 140 -7.57 -1.05 -4.11
CA ALA A 140 -8.28 -1.62 -5.25
C ALA A 140 -8.15 -3.15 -5.25
N ILE A 141 -6.95 -3.69 -5.01
CA ILE A 141 -6.68 -5.13 -5.05
C ILE A 141 -7.48 -5.87 -3.98
N ILE A 142 -7.53 -5.39 -2.73
CA ILE A 142 -8.28 -6.07 -1.67
C ILE A 142 -9.78 -6.07 -1.96
N SER A 143 -10.29 -4.97 -2.53
CA SER A 143 -11.70 -4.85 -2.91
C SER A 143 -12.05 -5.82 -4.05
N MET A 144 -11.19 -5.90 -5.06
CA MET A 144 -11.31 -6.84 -6.17
C MET A 144 -11.30 -8.29 -5.68
N VAL A 145 -10.32 -8.69 -4.87
CA VAL A 145 -10.23 -10.04 -4.31
C VAL A 145 -11.42 -10.33 -3.40
N GLY A 146 -11.93 -9.33 -2.68
CA GLY A 146 -13.15 -9.42 -1.88
C GLY A 146 -14.38 -9.72 -2.72
N ALA A 147 -14.55 -9.02 -3.83
CA ALA A 147 -15.65 -9.25 -4.77
C ALA A 147 -15.57 -10.66 -5.38
N ILE A 148 -14.39 -11.09 -5.85
CA ILE A 148 -14.17 -12.44 -6.36
C ILE A 148 -14.51 -13.50 -5.29
N TYR A 149 -14.06 -13.29 -4.05
CA TYR A 149 -14.35 -14.21 -2.95
C TYR A 149 -15.86 -14.31 -2.66
N LEU A 150 -16.59 -13.19 -2.70
CA LEU A 150 -18.04 -13.19 -2.47
C LEU A 150 -18.80 -13.84 -3.63
N PHE A 151 -18.37 -13.62 -4.86
CA PHE A 151 -18.92 -14.25 -6.07
C PHE A 151 -18.74 -15.77 -6.05
N ASP A 152 -17.53 -16.26 -5.75
CA ASP A 152 -17.24 -17.70 -5.61
C ASP A 152 -18.10 -18.38 -4.51
N ARG A 153 -18.62 -17.61 -3.56
CA ARG A 153 -19.47 -18.08 -2.47
C ARG A 153 -20.96 -17.97 -2.78
N GLY A 154 -21.34 -17.53 -3.98
CA GLY A 154 -22.73 -17.31 -4.40
C GLY A 154 -23.41 -16.19 -3.61
N ARG A 155 -22.65 -15.16 -3.19
CA ARG A 155 -23.15 -14.00 -2.42
C ARG A 155 -23.15 -12.69 -3.21
N LEU A 156 -22.79 -12.77 -4.50
CA LEU A 156 -22.85 -11.72 -5.51
C LEU A 156 -23.41 -12.33 -6.80
#